data_AF-A0A7R6P2Q4-F1
#
_entry.id   AF-A0A7R6P2Q4-F1
#
_cell.length_a   1.000
_cell.length_b   1.000
_cell.length_c   1.000
_cell.angle_alpha   90.00
_cell.angle_beta   90.00
_cell.angle_gamma   90.00
#
_symmetry.space_group_name_H-M   'P 1'
#
loop_
_entity.id
_entity.type
_entity.pdbx_description
1 polymer ?
#
loop_
_entity_poly.entity_id
_entity_poly.type
_entity_poly.pdbx_seq_one_letter_code
_entity_poly.pdbx_strand_id
1 'polypeptide(L)'
;MSASSHNKVLHHLATAFGLLFLAGYYLVMDQSGFYDWVTAQLPAEYAGSGLMLGIMIAMTPGFFIWKHYNRWVEKKLGVSGKYYEDGFYKEPEKADKNKPD
;
A
#
# COMPACT_ATOMS: atom_id res chain seq x y z
N MET A 1 5.48 20.29 -11.40
CA MET A 1 4.07 20.69 -11.20
C MET A 1 3.77 20.61 -9.71
N SER A 2 3.34 21.71 -9.07
CA SER A 2 3.01 21.74 -7.64
C SER A 2 1.70 20.98 -7.41
N ALA A 3 1.74 19.87 -6.66
CA ALA A 3 0.53 19.15 -6.29
C ALA A 3 -0.38 20.05 -5.45
N SER A 4 -1.56 20.38 -5.98
CA SER A 4 -2.58 21.17 -5.27
C SER A 4 -2.89 20.54 -3.90
N SER A 5 -3.06 21.36 -2.86
CA SER A 5 -3.41 20.93 -1.49
C SER A 5 -4.60 19.94 -1.48
N HIS A 6 -5.55 20.15 -2.39
CA HIS A 6 -6.71 19.27 -2.58
C HIS A 6 -6.34 17.82 -2.95
N ASN A 7 -5.38 17.63 -3.86
CA ASN A 7 -4.97 16.29 -4.30
C ASN A 7 -4.20 15.55 -3.19
N LYS A 8 -3.50 16.28 -2.30
CA LYS A 8 -2.85 15.69 -1.13
C LYS A 8 -3.88 15.14 -0.14
N VAL A 9 -4.95 15.90 0.14
CA VAL A 9 -6.04 15.47 1.01
C VAL A 9 -6.76 14.25 0.42
N LEU A 10 -7.08 14.29 -0.87
CA LEU A 10 -7.70 13.15 -1.57
C LEU A 10 -6.82 11.89 -1.53
N HIS A 11 -5.50 12.04 -1.66
CA HIS A 11 -4.58 10.91 -1.55
C HIS A 11 -4.60 10.29 -0.14
N HIS A 12 -4.61 11.09 0.92
CA HIS A 12 -4.69 10.57 2.29
C HIS A 12 -6.04 9.87 2.56
N LEU A 13 -7.15 10.44 2.07
CA LEU A 13 -8.46 9.80 2.17
C LEU A 13 -8.50 8.47 1.42
N ALA A 14 -7.92 8.41 0.22
CA ALA A 14 -7.82 7.17 -0.54
C ALA A 14 -6.95 6.12 0.17
N THR A 15 -5.81 6.53 0.74
CA THR A 15 -4.97 5.64 1.55
C THR A 15 -5.71 5.14 2.79
N ALA A 16 -6.46 6.00 3.48
CA ALA A 16 -7.29 5.60 4.61
C ALA A 16 -8.39 4.61 4.21
N PHE A 17 -9.04 4.82 3.07
CA PHE A 17 -10.01 3.87 2.52
C PHE A 17 -9.37 2.52 2.19
N GLY A 18 -8.16 2.55 1.62
CA GLY A 18 -7.34 1.35 1.51
C GLY A 18 -7.21 0.66 2.86
N LEU A 19 -6.76 1.36 3.91
CA LEU A 19 -6.47 0.75 5.22
C LEU A 19 -7.71 0.06 5.79
N LEU A 20 -8.87 0.69 5.63
CA LEU A 20 -10.16 0.10 5.98
C LEU A 20 -10.45 -1.17 5.17
N PHE A 21 -10.12 -1.18 3.88
CA PHE A 21 -10.21 -2.39 3.06
C PHE A 21 -9.31 -3.52 3.59
N LEU A 22 -8.06 -3.25 3.99
CA LEU A 22 -7.20 -4.31 4.56
C LEU A 22 -7.76 -4.87 5.87
N ALA A 23 -8.27 -4.00 6.74
CA ALA A 23 -8.92 -4.42 7.98
C ALA A 23 -10.16 -5.28 7.69
N GLY A 24 -11.04 -4.83 6.79
CA GLY A 24 -12.21 -5.59 6.36
C GLY A 24 -11.84 -6.92 5.70
N TYR A 25 -10.81 -6.93 4.86
CA TYR A 25 -10.30 -8.13 4.21
C TYR A 25 -9.79 -9.16 5.23
N TYR A 26 -9.02 -8.71 6.23
CA TYR A 26 -8.59 -9.56 7.34
C TYR A 26 -9.80 -10.17 8.07
N LEU A 27 -10.81 -9.38 8.40
CA LEU A 27 -12.01 -9.88 9.08
C LEU A 27 -12.78 -10.90 8.25
N VAL A 28 -12.86 -10.72 6.93
CA VAL A 28 -13.46 -11.71 6.03
C VAL A 28 -12.68 -13.02 6.05
N MET A 29 -11.34 -12.95 6.01
CA MET A 29 -10.49 -14.15 6.08
C MET A 29 -10.58 -14.84 7.43
N ASP A 30 -10.61 -14.08 8.53
CA ASP A 30 -10.77 -14.59 9.88
C ASP A 30 -12.11 -15.32 10.06
N GLN A 31 -13.21 -14.69 9.64
CA GLN A 31 -14.56 -15.28 9.73
C GLN A 31 -14.79 -16.46 8.77
N SER A 32 -13.97 -16.61 7.73
CA SER A 32 -14.08 -17.73 6.78
C SER A 32 -13.60 -19.07 7.36
N GLY A 33 -12.93 -19.06 8.52
CA GLY A 33 -12.31 -20.26 9.10
C GLY A 33 -11.02 -20.69 8.39
N PHE A 34 -10.47 -19.84 7.52
CA PHE A 34 -9.26 -20.15 6.74
C PHE A 34 -8.04 -20.46 7.64
N TYR A 35 -7.85 -19.69 8.71
CA TYR A 35 -6.69 -19.89 9.61
C TYR A 35 -6.80 -21.20 10.40
N ASP A 36 -8.00 -21.56 10.86
CA ASP A 36 -8.25 -22.85 11.50
C ASP A 36 -8.00 -24.00 10.53
N TRP A 37 -8.45 -23.86 9.28
CA TRP A 37 -8.21 -24.85 8.24
C TRP A 37 -6.72 -25.05 7.96
N VAL A 38 -5.92 -23.98 7.88
CA VAL A 38 -4.47 -24.08 7.65
C VAL A 38 -3.77 -24.73 8.85
N THR A 39 -4.10 -24.32 10.07
CA THR A 39 -3.45 -24.83 11.29
C THR A 39 -3.80 -26.29 11.58
N ALA A 40 -4.99 -26.75 11.17
CA ALA A 40 -5.40 -28.15 11.29
C ALA A 40 -4.53 -29.13 10.47
N GLN A 41 -3.82 -28.64 9.44
CA GLN A 41 -2.92 -29.47 8.62
C GLN A 41 -1.55 -29.70 9.25
N LEU A 42 -1.29 -29.09 10.41
CA LEU A 42 0.02 -29.10 11.05
C LEU A 42 -0.06 -29.75 12.44
N PRO A 43 1.02 -30.44 12.87
CA PRO A 43 1.12 -30.90 14.25
C PRO A 43 0.98 -29.74 15.23
N ALA A 44 0.39 -30.01 16.41
CA ALA A 44 0.15 -28.99 17.44
C ALA A 44 1.41 -28.21 17.85
N GLU A 45 2.58 -28.86 17.82
CA GLU A 45 3.88 -28.24 18.10
C GLU A 45 4.23 -27.09 17.13
N TYR A 46 3.70 -27.11 15.90
CA TYR A 46 3.95 -26.14 14.85
C TYR A 46 2.74 -25.26 14.51
N ALA A 47 1.70 -25.25 15.34
CA ALA A 47 0.49 -24.47 15.08
C ALA A 47 0.78 -22.96 14.91
N GLY A 48 1.74 -22.42 15.69
CA GLY A 48 2.11 -21.01 15.60
C GLY A 48 2.80 -20.61 14.27
N SER A 49 3.74 -21.42 13.79
CA SER A 49 4.38 -21.18 12.48
C SER A 49 3.42 -21.46 11.33
N GLY A 50 2.52 -22.42 11.49
CA GLY A 50 1.40 -22.68 10.59
C GLY A 50 0.47 -21.50 10.42
N LEU A 51 0.08 -20.87 11.54
CA LEU A 51 -0.74 -19.68 11.53
C LEU A 51 -0.05 -18.53 10.78
N MET A 52 1.26 -18.32 11.00
CA MET A 52 2.03 -17.31 10.27
C MET A 52 2.03 -17.55 8.76
N LEU A 53 2.21 -18.81 8.31
CA LEU A 53 2.10 -19.18 6.90
C LEU A 53 0.69 -18.90 6.36
N GLY A 54 -0.35 -19.26 7.11
CA GLY A 54 -1.74 -18.95 6.78
C GLY A 54 -1.96 -17.45 6.60
N ILE A 55 -1.49 -16.63 7.54
CA ILE A 55 -1.56 -15.16 7.44
C ILE A 55 -0.84 -14.66 6.19
N MET A 56 0.35 -15.16 5.88
CA MET A 56 1.07 -14.75 4.66
C MET A 56 0.30 -15.10 3.39
N ILE A 57 -0.25 -16.31 3.31
CA ILE A 57 -1.04 -16.77 2.16
C ILE A 57 -2.32 -15.94 2.01
N ALA A 58 -3.02 -15.67 3.12
CA ALA A 58 -4.23 -14.86 3.14
C ALA A 58 -3.94 -13.39 2.78
N MET A 59 -2.88 -12.80 3.34
CA MET A 59 -2.58 -11.38 3.14
C MET A 59 -2.02 -11.06 1.75
N THR A 60 -1.32 -12.00 1.11
CA THR A 60 -0.73 -11.81 -0.23
C THR A 60 -1.73 -11.27 -1.27
N PRO A 61 -2.91 -11.90 -1.49
CA PRO A 61 -3.91 -11.37 -2.40
C PRO A 61 -4.50 -10.02 -1.93
N GLY A 62 -4.69 -9.82 -0.62
CA GLY A 62 -5.14 -8.53 -0.06
C GLY A 62 -4.18 -7.38 -0.41
N PHE A 63 -2.87 -7.59 -0.22
CA PHE A 63 -1.83 -6.63 -0.61
C PHE A 63 -1.71 -6.47 -2.12
N PHE A 64 -1.96 -7.53 -2.89
CA PHE A 64 -1.96 -7.43 -4.35
C PHE A 64 -3.08 -6.51 -4.85
N ILE A 65 -4.31 -6.65 -4.31
CA ILE A 65 -5.43 -5.76 -4.62
C ILE A 65 -5.10 -4.32 -4.19
N TRP A 66 -4.61 -4.15 -2.96
CA TRP A 66 -4.17 -2.86 -2.44
C TRP A 66 -3.18 -2.16 -3.38
N LYS A 67 -2.15 -2.88 -3.85
CA LYS A 67 -1.13 -2.34 -4.75
C LYS A 67 -1.76 -1.77 -6.03
N HIS A 68 -2.71 -2.48 -6.61
CA HIS A 68 -3.40 -2.04 -7.83
C HIS A 68 -4.31 -0.85 -7.56
N TYR A 69 -5.02 -0.85 -6.43
CA TYR A 69 -5.82 0.28 -5.97
C TYR A 69 -4.96 1.54 -5.80
N ASN A 70 -3.84 1.45 -5.07
CA ASN A 70 -2.94 2.58 -4.88
C ASN A 70 -2.41 3.13 -6.20
N ARG A 71 -1.96 2.25 -7.10
CA ARG A 71 -1.46 2.66 -8.42
C ARG A 71 -2.55 3.32 -9.28
N TRP A 72 -3.81 2.88 -9.14
CA TRP A 72 -4.94 3.52 -9.82
C TRP A 72 -5.26 4.89 -9.22
N VAL A 73 -5.26 5.03 -7.90
CA VAL A 73 -5.45 6.30 -7.19
C VAL A 73 -4.37 7.31 -7.58
N GLU A 74 -3.10 6.90 -7.56
CA GLU A 74 -1.96 7.73 -7.94
C GLU A 74 -2.08 8.26 -9.39
N LYS A 75 -2.40 7.37 -10.34
CA LYS A 75 -2.66 7.74 -11.73
C LYS A 75 -3.82 8.73 -11.87
N LYS A 76 -4.90 8.53 -11.10
CA LYS A 76 -6.11 9.37 -11.18
C LYS A 76 -5.90 10.76 -10.57
N LEU A 77 -5.13 10.85 -9.48
CA LEU A 77 -4.86 12.11 -8.78
C LEU A 77 -3.64 12.87 -9.31
N GLY A 78 -2.90 12.28 -10.26
CA GLY A 78 -1.66 12.85 -10.79
C GLY A 78 -0.58 12.99 -9.71
N VAL A 79 -0.65 12.17 -8.67
CA VAL A 79 0.33 12.14 -7.58
C VAL A 79 1.31 11.03 -7.93
N SER A 80 2.45 11.38 -8.53
CA SER A 80 3.55 10.42 -8.66
C SER A 80 4.30 10.38 -7.32
N GLY A 81 4.49 9.17 -6.77
CA GLY A 81 5.50 8.98 -5.75
C GLY A 81 6.85 9.46 -6.28
N LYS A 82 7.69 10.02 -5.42
CA LYS A 82 9.09 10.30 -5.77
C LYS A 82 9.77 8.93 -5.86
N TYR A 83 9.91 8.38 -7.07
CA TYR A 83 10.68 7.16 -7.24
C TYR A 83 12.15 7.49 -7.00
N TYR A 84 12.94 6.54 -6.48
CA TYR A 84 14.37 6.75 -6.23
C TYR A 84 15.11 7.26 -7.48
N GLU A 85 14.67 6.81 -8.65
CA GLU A 85 15.12 7.24 -9.99
C GLU A 85 14.86 8.74 -10.25
N ASP A 86 13.74 9.30 -9.75
CA ASP A 86 13.34 10.70 -9.99
C ASP A 86 14.21 11.70 -9.22
N GLY A 87 15.05 11.23 -8.29
CA GLY A 87 16.04 12.06 -7.59
C GLY A 87 17.36 12.18 -8.34
N PHE A 88 17.73 11.16 -9.13
CA PHE A 88 19.03 11.07 -9.78
C PHE A 88 19.07 11.81 -11.12
N TYR A 89 17.95 11.84 -11.84
CA TYR A 89 17.81 12.49 -13.15
C TYR A 89 17.27 13.93 -13.08
N LYS A 90 17.24 14.56 -11.90
CA LYS A 90 16.95 16.00 -11.86
C LYS A 90 18.11 16.76 -12.48
N GLU A 91 17.89 17.29 -13.68
CA GLU A 91 18.71 18.38 -14.20
C GLU A 91 18.87 19.43 -13.10
N PRO A 92 20.08 19.95 -12.87
CA PRO A 92 20.32 20.94 -11.83
C PRO A 92 19.34 22.10 -12.02
N GLU A 93 18.69 22.47 -10.93
CA GLU A 93 17.78 23.60 -10.84
C GLU A 93 18.43 24.82 -11.51
N LYS A 94 17.89 25.25 -12.66
CA LYS A 94 18.40 26.42 -13.37
C LYS A 94 18.33 27.58 -12.40
N ALA A 95 19.50 28.11 -12.02
CA ALA A 95 19.62 29.26 -11.15
C ALA A 95 18.67 30.36 -11.62
N ASP A 96 17.80 30.81 -10.72
CA ASP A 96 16.91 31.92 -10.93
C ASP A 96 17.75 33.18 -11.23
N LYS A 97 17.68 33.65 -12.47
CA LYS A 97 18.43 34.83 -12.94
C LYS A 97 17.83 36.15 -12.47
N ASN A 98 16.76 36.12 -11.66
CA ASN A 98 16.07 37.32 -11.15
C ASN A 98 16.16 37.44 -9.62
N LYS A 99 17.28 37.05 -9.02
CA LYS A 99 17.61 37.47 -7.65
C LYS A 99 18.55 38.67 -7.72
N PRO A 100 18.11 39.90 -7.38
CA PRO A 100 19.03 41.01 -7.18
C PRO A 100 19.89 40.74 -5.95
N ASP A 101 21.16 41.14 -6.05
CA ASP A 101 22.25 40.90 -5.11
C ASP A 101 21.96 41.38 -3.67
#